data_AF-A0A1B6JEL9-F1
#
_entry.id   AF-A0A1B6JEL9-F1
#
_cell.length_a   1.000
_cell.length_b   1.000
_cell.length_c   1.000
_cell.angle_alpha   90.00
_cell.angle_beta   90.00
_cell.angle_gamma   90.00
#
_symmetry.space_group_name_H-M   'P 1'
#
loop_
_entity.id
_entity.type
_entity.pdbx_description
1 polymer ?
#
loop_
_entity_poly.entity_id
_entity_poly.type
_entity_poly.pdbx_seq_one_letter_code
_entity_poly.pdbx_strand_id
1 'polypeptide(L)'
;LVINKLSEMALRFVSKIPMVPGSMLFPGLFDVWLTAQQVLMLLSGDSEDHAVLLCCYLLHLGLKAWLLLGSGVPHGPMALVLTRDISGTATLWDPATGQ
;
A
#
# COMPACT_ATOMS: atom_id res chain seq x y z
N LEU A 1 -14.36 -16.02 -2.69
CA LEU A 1 -15.40 -14.96 -2.79
C LEU A 1 -15.38 -13.99 -1.61
N VAL A 2 -15.50 -14.44 -0.35
CA VAL A 2 -15.44 -13.54 0.82
C VAL A 2 -14.06 -12.86 0.97
N ILE A 3 -12.96 -13.60 0.80
CA ILE A 3 -11.60 -13.06 0.90
C ILE A 3 -11.36 -11.96 -0.13
N ASN A 4 -11.74 -12.16 -1.40
CA ASN A 4 -11.62 -11.13 -2.43
C ASN A 4 -12.35 -9.84 -2.06
N LYS A 5 -13.57 -9.96 -1.50
CA LYS A 5 -14.34 -8.79 -1.05
C LYS A 5 -13.65 -8.06 0.11
N LEU A 6 -13.03 -8.78 1.04
CA LEU A 6 -12.27 -8.16 2.14
C LEU A 6 -11.00 -7.46 1.65
N SER A 7 -10.29 -8.05 0.68
CA SER A 7 -9.11 -7.42 0.06
C SER A 7 -9.47 -6.13 -0.65
N GLU A 8 -10.56 -6.12 -1.42
CA GLU A 8 -11.08 -4.92 -2.09
C GLU A 8 -11.50 -3.84 -1.08
N MET A 9 -12.08 -4.24 0.05
CA MET A 9 -12.41 -3.29 1.14
C MET A 9 -11.16 -2.70 1.79
N ALA A 10 -10.12 -3.51 2.02
CA ALA A 10 -8.85 -3.04 2.57
C ALA A 10 -8.15 -2.07 1.60
N LEU A 11 -8.08 -2.42 0.31
CA LEU A 11 -7.57 -1.57 -0.77
C LEU A 11 -8.29 -0.22 -0.78
N ARG A 12 -9.63 -0.23 -0.79
CA ARG A 12 -10.44 0.98 -0.82
C ARG A 12 -10.31 1.79 0.47
N PHE A 13 -10.12 1.15 1.61
CA PHE A 13 -9.87 1.86 2.86
C PHE A 13 -8.53 2.60 2.80
N VAL A 14 -7.46 1.91 2.40
CA VAL A 14 -6.11 2.50 2.30
C VAL A 14 -6.09 3.65 1.29
N SER A 15 -6.73 3.51 0.12
CA SER A 15 -6.76 4.56 -0.91
C SER A 15 -7.57 5.81 -0.52
N LYS A 16 -8.23 5.81 0.65
CA LYS A 16 -8.87 7.00 1.22
C LYS A 16 -8.01 7.74 2.23
N ILE A 17 -6.88 7.17 2.63
CA ILE A 17 -5.89 7.88 3.43
C ILE A 17 -5.21 8.91 2.51
N PRO A 18 -5.08 10.18 2.92
CA PRO A 18 -4.36 11.19 2.15
C PRO A 18 -2.92 10.79 1.83
N MET A 19 -2.52 11.00 0.57
CA MET A 19 -1.13 10.88 0.15
C MET A 19 -0.38 12.18 0.45
N VAL A 20 0.64 12.12 1.29
CA VAL A 20 1.49 13.28 1.64
C VAL A 20 2.95 12.86 1.50
N PRO A 21 3.77 13.56 0.68
CA PRO A 21 5.17 13.20 0.51
C PRO A 21 5.93 13.19 1.84
N GLY A 22 6.75 12.16 2.08
CA GLY A 22 7.54 12.04 3.31
C GLY A 22 8.42 13.27 3.61
N SER A 23 8.89 13.99 2.59
CA SER A 23 9.65 15.24 2.74
C SER A 23 8.86 16.39 3.39
N MET A 24 7.53 16.40 3.29
CA MET A 24 6.68 17.37 4.01
C MET A 24 6.45 16.95 5.47
N LEU A 25 6.39 15.65 5.75
CA LEU A 25 6.16 15.11 7.09
C LEU A 25 7.44 15.16 7.95
N PHE A 26 8.60 14.91 7.32
CA PHE A 26 9.90 14.79 7.98
C PHE A 26 10.97 15.60 7.25
N PRO A 27 10.91 16.94 7.29
CA PRO A 27 11.87 17.78 6.59
C PRO A 27 13.31 17.51 7.07
N GLY A 28 14.21 17.24 6.12
CA GLY A 28 15.63 16.99 6.40
C GLY A 28 16.00 15.53 6.73
N LEU A 29 15.03 14.62 6.78
CA LEU A 29 15.25 13.19 6.87
C LEU A 29 15.10 12.55 5.47
N PHE A 30 15.93 11.55 5.18
CA PHE A 30 15.80 10.75 3.95
C PHE A 30 14.70 9.71 4.14
N ASP A 31 13.69 9.75 3.27
CA ASP A 31 12.74 8.70 2.89
C ASP A 31 12.50 7.60 3.94
N VAL A 32 11.91 8.00 5.07
CA VAL A 32 11.59 7.09 6.18
C VAL A 32 10.21 6.52 5.98
N TRP A 33 10.12 5.20 5.85
CA TRP A 33 8.84 4.51 5.77
C TRP A 33 8.19 4.42 7.16
N LEU A 34 6.92 4.76 7.19
CA LEU A 34 6.05 4.64 8.34
C LEU A 34 5.60 3.20 8.53
N THR A 35 5.49 2.80 9.80
CA THR A 35 4.75 1.60 10.17
C THR A 35 3.25 1.78 9.90
N ALA A 36 2.52 0.67 9.71
CA ALA A 36 1.06 0.68 9.56
C ALA A 36 0.35 1.46 10.69
N GLN A 37 0.84 1.33 11.93
CA GLN A 37 0.31 2.06 13.08
C GLN A 37 0.53 3.58 12.95
N GLN A 38 1.71 4.02 12.48
CA GLN A 38 2.00 5.44 12.30
C GLN A 38 1.12 6.06 11.21
N VAL A 39 0.92 5.38 10.09
CA VAL A 39 0.02 5.83 9.01
C VAL A 39 -1.41 6.02 9.55
N LEU A 40 -1.91 5.08 10.35
CA LEU A 40 -3.24 5.15 10.95
C LEU A 40 -3.37 6.25 12.02
N MET A 41 -2.30 6.57 12.75
CA MET A 41 -2.30 7.65 13.74
C MET A 41 -2.21 9.04 13.08
N LEU A 42 -1.40 9.17 12.03
CA LEU A 42 -1.23 10.43 11.30
C LEU A 42 -2.37 10.70 10.32
N LEU A 43 -3.08 9.64 9.89
CA LEU A 43 -4.06 9.67 8.81
C LEU A 43 -3.43 10.22 7.52
N SER A 44 -2.16 9.89 7.28
CA SER A 44 -1.41 10.26 6.08
C SER A 44 -0.20 9.35 5.90
N GLY A 45 0.29 9.26 4.67
CA GLY A 45 1.55 8.61 4.31
C GLY A 45 1.84 8.82 2.82
N ASP A 46 3.00 8.44 2.35
CA ASP A 46 3.33 8.42 0.92
C ASP A 46 3.12 7.03 0.28
N SER A 47 3.67 6.80 -0.91
CA SER A 47 3.32 5.62 -1.71
C SER A 47 3.72 4.33 -1.01
N GLU A 48 4.92 4.31 -0.43
CA GLU A 48 5.52 3.21 0.28
C GLU A 48 4.76 2.91 1.57
N ASP A 49 4.39 3.95 2.33
CA ASP A 49 3.60 3.86 3.55
C ASP A 49 2.24 3.18 3.31
N HIS A 50 1.55 3.61 2.25
CA HIS A 50 0.27 3.05 1.85
C HIS A 50 0.40 1.60 1.41
N ALA A 51 1.44 1.28 0.64
CA ALA A 51 1.72 -0.09 0.23
C ALA A 51 2.05 -0.99 1.43
N VAL A 52 2.82 -0.51 2.41
CA VAL A 52 3.10 -1.23 3.65
C VAL A 52 1.81 -1.52 4.42
N LEU A 53 0.94 -0.51 4.59
CA LEU A 53 -0.34 -0.68 5.29
C LEU A 53 -1.24 -1.70 4.59
N LEU A 54 -1.41 -1.59 3.27
CA LEU A 54 -2.21 -2.55 2.50
C LEU A 54 -1.60 -3.96 2.57
N CYS A 55 -0.29 -4.08 2.42
CA CYS A 55 0.40 -5.36 2.52
C CYS A 55 0.16 -6.03 3.88
N CYS A 56 0.22 -5.26 4.97
CA CYS A 56 -0.11 -5.75 6.31
C CYS A 56 -1.56 -6.28 6.40
N TYR A 57 -2.54 -5.56 5.82
CA TYR A 57 -3.93 -6.04 5.78
C TYR A 57 -4.07 -7.34 4.99
N LEU A 58 -3.47 -7.43 3.79
CA LEU A 58 -3.58 -8.62 2.95
C LEU A 58 -2.89 -9.83 3.60
N LEU A 59 -1.74 -9.64 4.25
CA LEU A 59 -1.08 -10.67 5.04
C LEU A 59 -1.96 -11.13 6.22
N HIS A 60 -2.60 -10.19 6.92
CA HIS A 60 -3.53 -10.52 8.01
C HIS A 60 -4.76 -11.32 7.53
N LEU A 61 -5.22 -11.06 6.31
CA LEU A 61 -6.29 -11.83 5.65
C LEU A 61 -5.81 -13.21 5.12
N GLY A 62 -4.55 -13.58 5.34
CA GLY A 62 -3.99 -14.88 4.96
C GLY A 62 -3.53 -14.97 3.50
N LEU A 63 -3.43 -13.84 2.80
CA LEU A 63 -2.90 -13.81 1.44
C LEU A 63 -1.39 -13.79 1.44
N LYS A 64 -0.77 -14.38 0.41
CA LYS A 64 0.64 -14.18 0.13
C LYS A 64 0.79 -12.84 -0.58
N ALA A 65 1.35 -11.85 0.12
CA ALA A 65 1.50 -10.48 -0.37
C ALA A 65 2.96 -10.02 -0.32
N TRP A 66 3.37 -9.18 -1.26
CA TRP A 66 4.70 -8.60 -1.37
C TRP A 66 4.61 -7.14 -1.78
N LEU A 67 5.57 -6.33 -1.33
CA LEU A 67 5.76 -4.98 -1.84
C LEU A 67 6.49 -5.05 -3.19
N LEU A 68 6.00 -4.28 -4.16
CA LEU A 68 6.69 -4.00 -5.40
C LEU A 68 7.07 -2.53 -5.42
N LEU A 69 8.37 -2.26 -5.51
CA LEU A 69 8.90 -0.92 -5.68
C LEU A 69 9.29 -0.73 -7.14
N GLY A 70 8.92 0.40 -7.70
CA GLY A 70 9.23 0.71 -9.08
C GLY A 70 9.02 2.18 -9.40
N SER A 71 9.01 2.50 -10.68
CA SER A 71 8.68 3.82 -11.17
C SER A 71 7.67 3.69 -12.31
N GLY A 72 6.56 4.41 -12.20
CA GLY A 72 5.52 4.48 -13.23
C GLY A 72 5.59 5.78 -14.03
N VAL A 73 5.15 5.75 -15.28
CA VAL A 73 4.87 6.98 -16.05
C VAL A 73 3.38 7.26 -15.95
N PRO A 74 2.93 8.48 -15.58
CA PRO A 74 3.70 9.70 -15.32
C PRO A 74 4.09 9.93 -13.84
N HIS A 75 3.84 8.96 -12.96
CA HIS A 75 3.80 9.17 -11.51
C HIS A 75 5.15 9.11 -10.77
N GLY A 76 6.24 8.69 -11.43
CA GLY A 76 7.56 8.58 -10.81
C GLY A 76 7.68 7.35 -9.89
N PRO A 77 8.58 7.39 -8.89
CA PRO A 77 8.72 6.33 -7.90
C PRO A 77 7.39 6.00 -7.23
N MET A 78 7.08 4.72 -7.11
CA MET A 78 5.83 4.23 -6.53
C MET A 78 5.99 2.85 -5.93
N ALA A 79 5.12 2.54 -4.98
CA ALA A 79 4.99 1.24 -4.35
C ALA A 79 3.59 0.63 -4.59
N LEU A 80 3.58 -0.63 -4.98
CA LEU A 80 2.39 -1.46 -5.19
C LEU A 80 2.44 -2.67 -4.26
N VAL A 81 1.31 -3.37 -4.13
CA VAL A 81 1.26 -4.68 -3.48
C VAL A 81 0.96 -5.75 -4.53
N LEU A 82 1.71 -6.84 -4.53
CA LEU A 82 1.41 -8.03 -5.33
C LEU A 82 0.84 -9.12 -4.44
N THR A 83 -0.23 -9.78 -4.87
CA THR A 83 -0.63 -11.07 -4.30
C THR A 83 -0.55 -12.17 -5.33
N ARG A 84 -0.34 -13.40 -4.87
CA ARG A 84 -0.36 -14.60 -5.73
C ARG A 84 -1.27 -15.66 -5.14
N ASP A 85 -2.21 -16.15 -5.95
CA ASP A 85 -3.11 -17.24 -5.57
C ASP A 85 -2.45 -18.63 -5.72
N ILE A 86 -3.17 -19.67 -5.34
CA ILE A 86 -2.69 -21.06 -5.44
C ILE A 86 -2.50 -21.56 -6.88
N SER A 87 -3.21 -20.96 -7.85
CA SER A 87 -3.03 -21.25 -9.28
C SER A 87 -1.84 -20.51 -9.90
N GLY A 88 -1.20 -19.62 -9.14
CA GLY A 88 -0.08 -18.81 -9.61
C GLY A 88 -0.49 -17.49 -10.26
N THR A 89 -1.78 -17.16 -10.29
CA THR A 89 -2.26 -15.87 -10.80
C THR A 89 -1.77 -14.75 -9.91
N ALA A 90 -1.14 -13.76 -10.52
CA ALA A 90 -0.62 -12.57 -9.88
C ALA A 90 -1.65 -11.43 -10.00
N THR A 91 -1.94 -10.75 -8.89
CA THR A 91 -2.78 -9.55 -8.85
C THR A 91 -1.97 -8.41 -8.27
N LEU A 92 -1.90 -7.30 -8.99
CA LEU A 92 -1.31 -6.06 -8.51
C LEU A 92 -2.39 -5.18 -7.91
N TRP A 93 -2.07 -4.57 -6.78
CA TRP A 93 -2.93 -3.68 -6.02
C TRP A 93 -2.22 -2.35 -5.88
N ASP A 94 -2.85 -1.29 -6.37
CA ASP A 94 -2.41 0.08 -6.26
C ASP A 94 -3.11 0.74 -5.07
N PRO A 95 -2.42 0.88 -3.92
CA PRO A 95 -3.02 1.48 -2.74
C PRO A 95 -3.26 2.99 -2.90
N ALA A 96 -2.59 3.65 -3.85
CA ALA A 96 -2.76 5.08 -4.13
C ALA A 96 -4.09 5.36 -4.83
N THR A 97 -4.45 4.52 -5.81
CA THR A 97 -5.63 4.71 -6.65
C THR A 97 -6.81 3.82 -6.25
N GLY A 98 -6.54 2.75 -5.49
CA GLY A 98 -7.51 1.73 -5.13
C GLY A 98 -7.87 0.79 -6.27
N GLN A 99 -6.92 0.51 -7.18
CA GLN A 99 -7.08 -0.40 -8.33
C GLN A 99 -6.31 -1.71 -8.16
#